data_AF-A0A970V0Z0-F1
#
_entry.id   AF-A0A970V0Z0-F1
#
_cell.length_a   1.000
_cell.length_b   1.000
_cell.length_c   1.000
_cell.angle_alpha   90.00
_cell.angle_beta   90.00
_cell.angle_gamma   90.00
#
_symmetry.space_group_name_H-M   'P 1'
#
loop_
_entity.id
_entity.type
_entity.pdbx_description
1 polymer ?
#
loop_
_entity_poly.entity_id
_entity_poly.type
_entity_poly.pdbx_seq_one_letter_code
_entity_poly.pdbx_strand_id
1 'polypeptide(L)'
;MTTRRQDMAAVIVCRMDNGALATVNGIGLQGEGNWYRFHGTHGLMENCREYGRHGCVRVVHERWDMEEGQVHEKIYEPEFPLARELAARAGHGGGDFFIAHFFAEAIRTGQQPWMNVYRGLAMSMVGPQAWRSALNNGASYSIPDFSDEAMRTPYENDQWSPYPEDAGPGQPPPSIEGLYEPTPEQIAAARKVWREMGYEGE
;
A
#
# COMPACT_ATOMS: atom_id res chain seq x y z
N MET A 1 -6.25 12.26 23.76
CA MET A 1 -6.01 13.24 22.68
C MET A 1 -4.76 12.82 21.91
N THR A 2 -4.88 12.27 20.70
CA THR A 2 -3.70 11.79 19.94
C THR A 2 -3.39 12.77 18.82
N THR A 3 -2.30 13.52 18.98
CA THR A 3 -1.61 14.15 17.85
C THR A 3 -1.29 13.08 16.81
N ARG A 4 -1.33 13.42 15.52
CA ARG A 4 -0.79 12.53 14.50
C ARG A 4 0.70 12.33 14.80
N ARG A 5 1.11 11.09 15.06
CA ARG A 5 2.50 10.73 15.44
C ARG A 5 3.26 10.00 14.34
N GLN A 6 2.72 9.96 13.12
CA GLN A 6 3.29 9.25 11.98
C GLN A 6 3.91 10.22 10.99
N ASP A 7 4.94 9.76 10.28
CA ASP A 7 5.55 10.51 9.19
C ASP A 7 4.57 10.80 8.05
N MET A 8 4.81 11.89 7.31
CA MET A 8 3.92 12.34 6.23
C MET A 8 3.92 11.39 5.03
N ALA A 9 5.08 10.85 4.68
CA ALA A 9 5.27 9.98 3.53
C ALA A 9 6.56 9.16 3.67
N ALA A 10 6.66 8.10 2.89
CA ALA A 10 7.87 7.32 2.71
C ALA A 10 8.09 7.04 1.22
N VAL A 11 9.35 6.77 0.86
CA VAL A 11 9.74 6.17 -0.41
C VAL A 11 10.40 4.84 -0.07
N ILE A 12 9.79 3.74 -0.51
CA ILE A 12 10.24 2.39 -0.20
C ILE A 12 10.66 1.73 -1.51
N VAL A 13 11.93 1.31 -1.60
CA VAL A 13 12.45 0.57 -2.75
C VAL A 13 12.56 -0.90 -2.39
N CYS A 14 11.81 -1.74 -3.08
CA CYS A 14 11.80 -3.18 -2.88
C CYS A 14 12.44 -3.88 -4.09
N ARG A 15 13.35 -4.82 -3.82
CA ARG A 15 13.80 -5.78 -4.83
C ARG A 15 12.95 -7.05 -4.72
N MET A 16 12.30 -7.40 -5.82
CA MET A 16 11.50 -8.61 -5.95
C MET A 16 12.39 -9.86 -6.09
N ASP A 17 11.83 -11.04 -5.84
CA ASP A 17 12.51 -12.34 -5.98
C ASP A 17 12.97 -12.63 -7.42
N ASN A 18 12.25 -12.11 -8.41
CA ASN A 18 12.61 -12.16 -9.83
C ASN A 18 13.60 -11.07 -10.27
N GLY A 19 14.12 -10.26 -9.34
CA GLY A 19 15.08 -9.19 -9.61
C GLY A 19 14.48 -7.86 -10.06
N ALA A 20 13.16 -7.77 -10.27
CA ALA A 20 12.49 -6.50 -10.54
C ALA A 20 12.59 -5.54 -9.35
N LEU A 21 12.46 -4.24 -9.61
CA LEU A 21 12.42 -3.21 -8.59
C LEU A 21 11.03 -2.58 -8.54
N ALA A 22 10.47 -2.49 -7.33
CA ALA A 22 9.23 -1.78 -7.06
C ALA A 22 9.53 -0.57 -6.17
N THR A 23 8.99 0.59 -6.53
CA THR A 23 9.04 1.79 -5.67
C THR A 23 7.64 2.10 -5.18
N VAL A 24 7.45 2.12 -3.87
CA VAL A 24 6.20 2.50 -3.21
C VAL A 24 6.37 3.91 -2.67
N ASN A 25 5.51 4.83 -3.09
CA ASN A 25 5.60 6.24 -2.74
C ASN A 25 4.34 6.71 -2.01
N GLY A 26 4.54 7.30 -0.83
CA GLY A 26 3.51 8.09 -0.15
C GLY A 26 2.44 7.29 0.58
N ILE A 27 1.93 7.89 1.67
CA ILE A 27 0.71 7.44 2.38
C ILE A 27 -0.12 8.67 2.78
N GLY A 28 0.50 9.81 3.09
CA GLY A 28 -0.19 11.04 3.50
C GLY A 28 0.04 12.27 2.61
N LEU A 29 0.42 12.09 1.35
CA LEU A 29 0.63 13.20 0.40
C LEU A 29 -0.73 13.74 -0.11
N GLN A 30 -0.80 15.06 -0.32
CA GLN A 30 -2.00 15.72 -0.83
C GLN A 30 -2.19 15.46 -2.33
N GLY A 31 -3.44 15.43 -2.78
CA GLY A 31 -3.81 15.14 -4.17
C GLY A 31 -4.15 13.68 -4.37
N GLU A 32 -5.29 13.26 -3.80
CA GLU A 32 -5.83 11.90 -3.81
C GLU A 32 -5.58 11.15 -5.13
N GLY A 33 -5.03 9.93 -5.03
CA GLY A 33 -4.88 9.03 -6.17
C GLY A 33 -3.96 7.84 -5.91
N ASN A 34 -4.22 6.75 -6.63
CA ASN A 34 -3.37 5.55 -6.65
C ASN A 34 -2.70 5.45 -8.02
N TRP A 35 -1.37 5.52 -8.05
CA TRP A 35 -0.61 5.62 -9.29
C TRP A 35 0.27 4.39 -9.47
N TYR A 36 0.05 3.68 -10.56
CA TYR A 36 0.75 2.48 -10.94
C TYR A 36 1.47 2.73 -12.26
N ARG A 37 2.75 2.35 -12.31
CA ARG A 37 3.55 2.38 -13.53
C ARG A 37 4.46 1.16 -13.52
N PHE A 38 4.44 0.44 -14.63
CA PHE A 38 5.24 -0.76 -14.84
C PHE A 38 6.10 -0.56 -16.08
N HIS A 39 7.39 -0.84 -15.95
CA HIS A 39 8.32 -0.87 -17.08
C HIS A 39 8.76 -2.31 -17.31
N GLY A 40 8.66 -2.75 -18.55
CA GLY A 40 9.19 -4.02 -19.02
C GLY A 40 10.25 -3.80 -20.10
N THR A 41 10.74 -4.90 -20.66
CA THR A 41 11.77 -4.87 -21.73
C THR A 41 11.24 -4.33 -23.06
N HIS A 42 9.93 -4.38 -23.29
CA HIS A 42 9.28 -4.01 -24.55
C HIS A 42 8.42 -2.73 -24.46
N GLY A 43 8.41 -2.05 -23.32
CA GLY A 43 7.55 -0.88 -23.11
C GLY A 43 7.10 -0.66 -21.67
N LEU A 44 6.03 0.11 -21.52
CA LEU A 44 5.44 0.44 -20.22
C LEU A 44 3.92 0.37 -20.23
N MET A 45 3.36 0.22 -19.03
CA MET A 45 1.94 0.44 -18.77
C MET A 45 1.75 1.28 -17.50
N GLU A 46 0.76 2.17 -17.50
CA GLU A 46 0.40 2.98 -16.35
C GLU A 46 -1.08 3.33 -16.34
N ASN A 47 -1.65 3.63 -15.18
CA ASN A 47 -3.03 4.15 -15.15
C ASN A 47 -3.07 5.61 -15.64
N CYS A 48 -4.16 5.95 -16.31
CA CYS A 48 -4.47 7.33 -16.69
C CYS A 48 -4.67 8.20 -15.43
N ARG A 49 -4.21 9.44 -15.51
CA ARG A 49 -4.26 10.41 -14.40
C ARG A 49 -5.17 11.60 -14.69
N GLU A 50 -5.62 11.71 -15.94
CA GLU A 50 -6.53 12.74 -16.41
C GLU A 50 -7.90 12.58 -15.76
N TYR A 51 -8.49 13.71 -15.37
CA TYR A 51 -9.86 13.74 -14.84
C TYR A 51 -10.84 13.09 -15.82
N GLY A 52 -11.70 12.22 -15.31
CA GLY A 52 -12.67 11.46 -16.12
C GLY A 52 -12.08 10.26 -16.88
N ARG A 53 -10.78 9.96 -16.75
CA ARG A 53 -10.15 8.72 -17.25
C ARG A 53 -9.64 7.83 -16.12
N HIS A 54 -10.08 8.08 -14.89
CA HIS A 54 -9.80 7.20 -13.76
C HIS A 54 -10.33 5.79 -14.06
N GLY A 55 -9.44 4.79 -14.03
CA GLY A 55 -9.74 3.41 -14.40
C GLY A 55 -9.17 2.98 -15.77
N CYS A 56 -8.80 3.92 -16.64
CA CYS A 56 -8.14 3.58 -17.90
C CYS A 56 -6.64 3.28 -17.71
N VAL A 57 -6.09 2.47 -18.62
CA VAL A 57 -4.68 2.10 -18.66
C VAL A 57 -4.06 2.58 -19.97
N ARG A 58 -2.96 3.32 -19.88
CA ARG A 58 -2.10 3.66 -21.00
C ARG A 58 -1.07 2.55 -21.19
N VAL A 59 -0.96 2.02 -22.41
CA VAL A 59 0.03 1.01 -22.80
C VAL A 59 0.89 1.57 -23.92
N VAL A 60 2.20 1.47 -23.77
CA VAL A 60 3.19 1.95 -24.75
C VAL A 60 4.15 0.81 -25.07
N HIS A 61 4.37 0.56 -26.36
CA HIS A 61 5.41 -0.31 -26.90
C HIS A 61 6.61 0.53 -27.33
N GLU A 62 7.83 0.09 -27.03
CA GLU A 62 9.03 0.79 -27.48
C GLU A 62 9.20 0.70 -28.99
N ARG A 63 9.37 1.84 -29.66
CA ARG A 63 9.31 1.95 -31.14
C ARG A 63 10.28 1.03 -31.89
N TRP A 64 11.45 0.79 -31.33
CA TRP A 64 12.50 -0.01 -31.96
C TRP A 64 12.31 -1.52 -31.78
N ASP A 65 11.35 -1.94 -30.95
CA ASP A 65 11.08 -3.34 -30.60
C ASP A 65 9.65 -3.76 -30.96
N MET A 66 8.99 -2.95 -31.79
CA MET A 66 7.64 -3.21 -32.26
C MET A 66 7.63 -4.29 -33.34
N GLU A 67 6.72 -5.26 -33.18
CA GLU A 67 6.41 -6.24 -34.22
C GLU A 67 5.38 -5.69 -35.22
N GLU A 68 5.30 -6.30 -36.40
CA GLU A 68 4.31 -5.94 -37.41
C GLU A 68 2.88 -6.05 -36.86
N GLY A 69 2.09 -4.99 -37.04
CA GLY A 69 0.70 -4.90 -36.54
C GLY A 69 0.56 -4.41 -35.10
N GLN A 70 1.64 -4.19 -34.36
CA GLN A 70 1.55 -3.58 -33.03
C GLN A 70 1.23 -2.08 -33.12
N VAL A 71 0.50 -1.57 -32.12
CA VAL A 71 0.19 -0.14 -31.97
C VAL A 71 1.16 0.44 -30.95
N HIS A 72 1.89 1.48 -31.32
CA HIS A 72 2.91 2.11 -30.46
C HIS A 72 2.34 2.51 -29.09
N GLU A 73 1.16 3.14 -29.07
CA GLU A 73 0.57 3.66 -27.84
C GLU A 73 -0.96 3.61 -27.94
N LYS A 74 -1.61 3.14 -26.88
CA LYS A 74 -3.06 3.13 -26.78
C LYS A 74 -3.52 3.36 -25.35
N ILE A 75 -4.72 3.92 -25.23
CA ILE A 75 -5.49 3.94 -23.98
C ILE A 75 -6.49 2.79 -24.06
N TYR A 76 -6.47 1.95 -23.03
CA TYR A 76 -7.35 0.81 -22.84
C TYR A 76 -8.29 1.10 -21.67
N GLU A 77 -9.59 0.91 -21.89
CA GLU A 77 -10.59 0.95 -20.82
C GLU A 77 -10.90 -0.49 -20.41
N PRO A 78 -10.49 -0.92 -19.20
CA PRO A 78 -10.71 -2.28 -18.76
C PRO A 78 -12.18 -2.51 -18.38
N GLU A 79 -12.70 -3.67 -18.73
CA GLU A 79 -13.98 -4.15 -18.24
C GLU A 79 -13.78 -5.17 -17.12
N PHE A 80 -14.74 -5.24 -16.19
CA PHE A 80 -14.71 -6.26 -15.16
C PHE A 80 -14.87 -7.66 -15.77
N PRO A 81 -13.96 -8.60 -15.47
CA PRO A 81 -13.96 -9.93 -16.09
C PRO A 81 -15.13 -10.80 -15.62
N LEU A 82 -15.77 -10.45 -14.50
CA LEU A 82 -16.87 -11.19 -13.90
C LEU A 82 -17.88 -10.22 -13.28
N ALA A 83 -19.16 -10.57 -13.41
CA ALA A 83 -20.27 -9.95 -12.67
C ALA A 83 -20.24 -8.41 -12.67
N ARG A 84 -19.93 -7.80 -13.82
CA ARG A 84 -19.76 -6.35 -14.00
C ARG A 84 -20.86 -5.52 -13.35
N GLU A 85 -22.12 -5.95 -13.50
CA GLU A 85 -23.28 -5.24 -12.92
C GLU A 85 -23.33 -5.29 -11.40
N LEU A 86 -22.87 -6.39 -10.79
CA LEU A 86 -22.78 -6.51 -9.34
C LEU A 86 -21.58 -5.74 -8.81
N ALA A 87 -20.42 -5.84 -9.47
CA ALA A 87 -19.23 -5.08 -9.13
C ALA A 87 -19.49 -3.57 -9.18
N ALA A 88 -20.15 -3.07 -10.23
CA ALA A 88 -20.49 -1.65 -10.37
C ALA A 88 -21.41 -1.09 -9.26
N ARG A 89 -22.06 -1.96 -8.48
CA ARG A 89 -22.91 -1.57 -7.34
C ARG A 89 -22.16 -1.59 -6.00
N ALA A 90 -20.92 -2.07 -5.97
CA ALA A 90 -20.09 -2.13 -4.77
C ALA A 90 -19.25 -0.85 -4.57
N GLY A 91 -18.62 -0.73 -3.41
CA GLY A 91 -17.74 0.39 -3.07
C GLY A 91 -16.41 0.39 -3.85
N HIS A 92 -15.64 1.47 -3.70
CA HIS A 92 -14.31 1.65 -4.29
C HIS A 92 -14.24 1.33 -5.79
N GLY A 93 -15.19 1.86 -6.57
CA GLY A 93 -15.27 1.66 -8.01
C GLY A 93 -15.63 0.22 -8.43
N GLY A 94 -16.03 -0.63 -7.49
CA GLY A 94 -16.39 -2.03 -7.69
C GLY A 94 -15.34 -3.04 -7.24
N GLY A 95 -14.18 -2.58 -6.75
CA GLY A 95 -13.13 -3.46 -6.24
C GLY A 95 -13.58 -4.32 -5.04
N ASP A 96 -14.40 -3.74 -4.15
CA ASP A 96 -14.87 -4.41 -2.93
C ASP A 96 -15.66 -5.69 -3.22
N PHE A 97 -16.37 -5.73 -4.35
CA PHE A 97 -17.12 -6.91 -4.79
C PHE A 97 -16.21 -8.13 -4.91
N PHE A 98 -15.04 -7.97 -5.55
CA PHE A 98 -14.15 -9.09 -5.83
C PHE A 98 -13.53 -9.66 -4.56
N ILE A 99 -13.23 -8.81 -3.57
CA ILE A 99 -12.72 -9.26 -2.27
C ILE A 99 -13.74 -10.18 -1.59
N ALA A 100 -14.99 -9.72 -1.46
CA ALA A 100 -16.05 -10.50 -0.84
C ALA A 100 -16.39 -11.76 -1.66
N HIS A 101 -16.44 -11.64 -2.98
CA HIS A 101 -16.76 -12.74 -3.89
C HIS A 101 -15.73 -13.86 -3.80
N PHE A 102 -14.43 -13.57 -3.95
CA PHE A 102 -13.40 -14.61 -3.89
C PHE A 102 -13.25 -15.23 -2.49
N PHE A 103 -13.53 -14.46 -1.44
CA PHE A 103 -13.58 -15.01 -0.08
C PHE A 103 -14.74 -16.02 0.08
N ALA A 104 -15.95 -15.67 -0.38
CA ALA A 104 -17.09 -16.57 -0.34
C ALA A 104 -16.90 -17.81 -1.21
N GLU A 105 -16.29 -17.66 -2.39
CA GLU A 105 -15.98 -18.78 -3.29
C GLU A 105 -14.96 -19.75 -2.67
N ALA A 106 -13.94 -19.25 -1.97
CA ALA A 106 -13.00 -20.10 -1.25
C ALA A 106 -13.70 -20.96 -0.19
N ILE A 107 -14.62 -20.37 0.59
CA ILE A 107 -15.42 -21.10 1.58
C ILE A 107 -16.31 -22.14 0.89
N ARG A 108 -17.04 -21.72 -0.16
CA ARG A 108 -18.00 -22.58 -0.87
C ARG A 108 -17.33 -23.80 -1.51
N THR A 109 -16.12 -23.64 -2.03
CA THR A 109 -15.40 -24.67 -2.78
C THR A 109 -14.40 -25.46 -1.93
N GLY A 110 -14.04 -24.95 -0.75
CA GLY A 110 -12.95 -25.48 0.06
C GLY A 110 -11.57 -25.33 -0.62
N GLN A 111 -11.46 -24.51 -1.66
CA GLN A 111 -10.20 -24.27 -2.36
C GLN A 111 -9.50 -23.02 -1.80
N GLN A 112 -8.19 -23.11 -1.60
CA GLN A 112 -7.39 -21.98 -1.15
C GLN A 112 -7.40 -20.88 -2.21
N PRO A 113 -7.76 -19.63 -1.87
CA PRO A 113 -7.70 -18.53 -2.82
C PRO A 113 -6.25 -18.19 -3.16
N TRP A 114 -6.03 -17.59 -4.34
CA TRP A 114 -4.70 -17.13 -4.75
C TRP A 114 -4.10 -16.19 -3.70
N MET A 115 -4.89 -15.22 -3.22
CA MET A 115 -4.52 -14.38 -2.08
C MET A 115 -4.69 -15.15 -0.78
N ASN A 116 -3.63 -15.84 -0.35
CA ASN A 116 -3.58 -16.55 0.93
C ASN A 116 -2.88 -15.72 2.02
N VAL A 117 -2.84 -16.26 3.24
CA VAL A 117 -2.20 -15.57 4.38
C VAL A 117 -0.73 -15.22 4.12
N TYR A 118 0.03 -16.10 3.46
CA TYR A 118 1.46 -15.88 3.21
C TYR A 118 1.72 -14.77 2.20
N ARG A 119 0.91 -14.67 1.14
CA ARG A 119 0.99 -13.54 0.19
C ARG A 119 0.57 -12.24 0.85
N GLY A 120 -0.51 -12.26 1.65
CA GLY A 120 -0.91 -11.11 2.44
C GLY A 120 0.21 -10.62 3.36
N LEU A 121 0.84 -11.55 4.08
CA LEU A 121 1.98 -11.24 4.95
C LEU A 121 3.17 -10.68 4.17
N ALA A 122 3.55 -11.27 3.03
CA ALA A 122 4.66 -10.77 2.21
C ALA A 122 4.43 -9.30 1.78
N MET A 123 3.19 -8.95 1.43
CA MET A 123 2.80 -7.56 1.10
C MET A 123 2.84 -6.65 2.34
N SER A 124 2.32 -7.12 3.49
CA SER A 124 2.26 -6.34 4.72
C SER A 124 3.64 -6.09 5.34
N MET A 125 4.57 -7.04 5.23
CA MET A 125 5.90 -6.95 5.83
C MET A 125 6.79 -5.87 5.20
N VAL A 126 6.41 -5.34 4.03
CA VAL A 126 7.10 -4.19 3.41
C VAL A 126 7.12 -2.98 4.36
N GLY A 127 6.02 -2.72 5.07
CA GLY A 127 5.91 -1.60 6.01
C GLY A 127 6.88 -1.72 7.20
N PRO A 128 6.79 -2.78 8.03
CA PRO A 128 7.71 -2.98 9.16
C PRO A 128 9.19 -3.01 8.75
N GLN A 129 9.54 -3.68 7.63
CA GLN A 129 10.92 -3.74 7.17
C GLN A 129 11.41 -2.41 6.62
N ALA A 130 10.55 -1.63 5.97
CA ALA A 130 10.85 -0.25 5.61
C ALA A 130 11.03 0.65 6.84
N TRP A 131 10.30 0.39 7.92
CA TRP A 131 10.47 1.12 9.17
C TRP A 131 11.82 0.82 9.83
N ARG A 132 12.22 -0.46 9.89
CA ARG A 132 13.57 -0.86 10.31
C ARG A 132 14.65 -0.22 9.42
N SER A 133 14.41 -0.16 8.11
CA SER A 133 15.29 0.50 7.14
C SER A 133 15.45 1.99 7.43
N ALA A 134 14.35 2.72 7.61
CA ALA A 134 14.37 4.15 7.87
C ALA A 134 15.16 4.50 9.15
N LEU A 135 14.94 3.74 10.22
CA LEU A 135 15.65 3.91 11.50
C LEU A 135 17.15 3.54 11.42
N ASN A 136 17.57 2.82 10.39
CA ASN A 136 18.94 2.42 10.15
C ASN A 136 19.51 3.05 8.87
N ASN A 137 19.23 4.35 8.66
CA ASN A 137 19.77 5.17 7.57
C ASN A 137 19.57 4.55 6.16
N GLY A 138 18.43 3.90 5.93
CA GLY A 138 18.09 3.31 4.64
C GLY A 138 18.78 1.96 4.35
N ALA A 139 19.29 1.27 5.37
CA ALA A 139 19.86 -0.07 5.21
C ALA A 139 18.82 -1.05 4.64
N SER A 140 19.27 -2.03 3.86
CA SER A 140 18.38 -3.03 3.27
C SER A 140 17.96 -4.09 4.30
N TYR A 141 16.67 -4.42 4.31
CA TYR A 141 16.10 -5.49 5.12
C TYR A 141 15.35 -6.47 4.23
N SER A 142 15.58 -7.77 4.42
CA SER A 142 14.87 -8.81 3.67
C SER A 142 13.41 -8.91 4.10
N ILE A 143 12.52 -9.18 3.15
CA ILE A 143 11.16 -9.63 3.46
C ILE A 143 11.22 -11.15 3.68
N PRO A 144 10.88 -11.67 4.87
CA PRO A 144 10.91 -13.12 5.12
C PRO A 144 9.82 -13.83 4.31
N ASP A 145 10.15 -15.01 3.77
CA ASP A 145 9.13 -15.91 3.24
C ASP A 145 8.50 -16.69 4.39
N PHE A 146 7.38 -16.20 4.91
CA PHE A 146 6.70 -16.86 6.02
C PHE A 146 5.98 -18.16 5.65
N SER A 147 5.98 -18.58 4.38
CA SER A 147 5.56 -19.94 4.03
C SER A 147 6.61 -20.99 4.39
N ASP A 148 7.87 -20.58 4.58
CA ASP A 148 8.96 -21.39 5.10
C ASP A 148 9.07 -21.23 6.63
N GLU A 149 8.92 -22.34 7.36
CA GLU A 149 9.01 -22.35 8.82
C GLU A 149 10.37 -21.85 9.31
N ALA A 150 11.47 -22.21 8.65
CA ALA A 150 12.81 -21.81 9.08
C ALA A 150 13.00 -20.29 9.00
N MET A 151 12.32 -19.64 8.05
CA MET A 151 12.32 -18.18 7.90
C MET A 151 11.34 -17.50 8.85
N ARG A 152 10.30 -18.21 9.29
CA ARG A 152 9.25 -17.71 10.19
C ARG A 152 9.63 -17.81 11.67
N THR A 153 10.29 -18.88 12.11
CA THR A 153 10.65 -19.12 13.51
C THR A 153 11.31 -17.91 14.21
N PRO A 154 12.25 -17.17 13.57
CA PRO A 154 12.86 -16.00 14.21
C PRO A 154 11.88 -14.87 14.57
N TYR A 155 10.68 -14.86 13.97
CA TYR A 155 9.68 -13.79 14.10
C TYR A 155 8.49 -14.15 14.99
N GLU A 156 8.38 -15.39 15.50
CA GLU A 156 7.20 -15.86 16.23
C GLU A 156 6.86 -15.04 17.48
N ASN A 157 7.86 -14.42 18.10
CA ASN A 157 7.72 -13.58 19.29
C ASN A 157 8.20 -12.14 19.04
N ASP A 158 8.28 -11.72 17.77
CA ASP A 158 8.64 -10.35 17.42
C ASP A 158 7.50 -9.40 17.81
N GLN A 159 7.68 -8.70 18.94
CA GLN A 159 6.75 -7.69 19.46
C GLN A 159 7.17 -6.27 19.06
N TRP A 160 8.06 -6.12 18.07
CA TRP A 160 8.56 -4.83 17.64
C TRP A 160 7.45 -4.00 16.99
N SER A 161 7.08 -2.89 17.62
CA SER A 161 5.87 -2.13 17.30
C SER A 161 6.09 -0.62 17.44
N PRO A 162 5.84 0.19 16.40
CA PRO A 162 5.91 1.66 16.48
C PRO A 162 4.67 2.28 17.12
N TYR A 163 3.69 1.48 17.53
CA TYR A 163 2.45 1.99 18.10
C TYR A 163 2.70 2.56 19.50
N PRO A 164 2.20 3.77 19.82
CA PRO A 164 2.44 4.40 21.12
C PRO A 164 1.99 3.58 22.33
N GLU A 165 0.95 2.76 22.20
CA GLU A 165 0.44 1.85 23.22
C GLU A 165 1.42 0.73 23.59
N ASP A 166 2.34 0.38 22.68
CA ASP A 166 3.35 -0.66 22.89
C ASP A 166 4.68 -0.07 23.37
N ALA A 167 4.76 1.25 23.61
CA ALA A 167 6.00 1.94 23.93
C ALA A 167 6.72 1.35 25.16
N GLY A 168 8.01 1.11 25.01
CA GLY A 168 8.85 0.53 26.06
C GLY A 168 10.30 0.35 25.61
N PRO A 169 11.18 -0.16 26.49
CA PRO A 169 12.57 -0.42 26.14
C PRO A 169 12.67 -1.33 24.90
N GLY A 170 13.40 -0.89 23.87
CA GLY A 170 13.63 -1.65 22.64
C GLY A 170 12.60 -1.46 21.53
N GLN A 171 11.53 -0.68 21.78
CA GLN A 171 10.50 -0.40 20.79
C GLN A 171 10.88 0.80 19.89
N PRO A 172 10.49 0.78 18.61
CA PRO A 172 10.76 1.89 17.71
C PRO A 172 9.83 3.07 17.98
N PRO A 173 10.24 4.30 17.61
CA PRO A 173 9.33 5.44 17.65
C PRO A 173 8.25 5.32 16.56
N PRO A 174 7.13 6.06 16.70
CA PRO A 174 6.08 6.14 15.67
C PRO A 174 6.45 7.03 14.45
N SER A 175 7.51 7.84 14.56
CA SER A 175 8.01 8.76 13.53
C SER A 175 9.53 8.87 13.59
N ILE A 176 10.15 9.29 12.49
CA ILE A 176 11.62 9.41 12.37
C ILE A 176 12.15 10.54 13.24
N GLU A 177 11.29 11.53 13.53
CA GLU A 177 11.55 12.64 14.44
C GLU A 177 11.32 12.24 15.92
N GLY A 178 10.91 10.99 16.17
CA GLY A 178 10.64 10.48 17.51
C GLY A 178 9.22 10.77 17.98
N LEU A 179 9.08 11.02 19.29
CA LEU A 179 7.79 11.37 19.90
C LEU A 179 7.56 12.87 19.80
N TYR A 180 6.45 13.25 19.17
CA TYR A 180 6.04 14.64 19.08
C TYR A 180 5.06 15.01 20.22
N GLU A 181 5.47 15.97 21.04
CA GLU A 181 4.61 16.61 22.05
C GLU A 181 4.07 17.95 21.51
N PRO A 182 2.75 18.09 21.27
CA PRO A 182 2.19 19.34 20.80
C PRO A 182 2.28 20.45 21.85
N THR A 183 2.57 21.66 21.41
CA THR A 183 2.60 22.87 22.25
C THR A 183 1.21 23.25 22.77
N PRO A 184 1.11 23.99 23.89
CA PRO A 184 -0.18 24.50 24.39
C PRO A 184 -0.97 25.27 23.32
N GLU A 185 -0.31 26.04 22.47
CA GLU A 185 -0.91 26.81 21.38
C GLU A 185 -1.53 25.88 20.32
N GLN A 186 -0.84 24.81 19.94
CA GLN A 186 -1.35 23.82 18.98
C GLN A 186 -2.52 23.03 19.55
N ILE A 187 -2.47 22.68 20.84
CA ILE A 187 -3.59 22.05 21.56
C ILE A 187 -4.82 22.97 21.53
N ALA A 188 -4.64 24.27 21.81
CA ALA A 188 -5.72 25.24 21.78
C ALA A 188 -6.32 25.40 20.37
N ALA A 189 -5.46 25.45 19.34
CA ALA A 189 -5.90 25.51 17.94
C ALA A 189 -6.68 24.26 17.52
N ALA A 190 -6.19 23.06 17.86
CA ALA A 190 -6.86 21.81 17.56
C ALA A 190 -8.24 21.72 18.24
N ARG A 191 -8.32 22.09 19.53
CA ARG A 191 -9.58 22.13 20.28
C ARG A 191 -10.62 23.07 19.66
N LYS A 192 -10.19 24.20 19.09
CA LYS A 192 -11.10 25.11 18.37
C LYS A 192 -11.72 24.41 17.15
N VAL A 193 -10.89 23.79 16.31
CA VAL A 193 -11.35 23.05 15.12
C VAL A 193 -12.30 21.90 15.52
N TRP A 194 -11.96 21.16 16.57
CA TRP A 194 -12.79 20.03 17.00
C TRP A 194 -14.14 20.46 17.55
N ARG A 195 -14.23 21.57 18.28
CA ARG A 195 -15.51 22.15 18.69
C ARG A 195 -16.37 22.55 17.48
N GLU A 196 -15.76 23.14 16.46
CA GLU A 196 -16.44 23.46 15.20
C GLU A 196 -16.95 22.20 14.49
N MET A 197 -16.28 21.05 14.68
CA MET A 197 -16.71 19.73 14.19
C MET A 197 -17.69 18.99 15.13
N GLY A 198 -18.09 19.59 16.27
CA GLY A 198 -19.04 19.01 17.21
C GLY A 198 -18.45 18.08 18.28
N TYR A 199 -17.14 18.07 18.48
CA TYR A 199 -16.50 17.33 19.58
C TYR A 199 -16.45 18.19 20.86
N GLU A 200 -17.08 17.71 21.92
CA GLU A 200 -17.20 18.41 23.23
C GLU A 200 -16.33 17.80 24.34
N GLY A 201 -15.48 16.80 24.04
CA GLY A 201 -14.60 16.17 25.02
C GLY A 201 -13.46 17.08 25.53
N GLU A 202 -12.83 16.68 26.64
CA GLU A 202 -11.63 17.33 27.21
C GLU A 202 -10.34 17.04 26.40
#